data_AF-A0A345H2Y3-F1
#
_entry.id   AF-A0A345H2Y3-F1
#
_cell.length_a   1.000
_cell.length_b   1.000
_cell.length_c   1.000
_cell.angle_alpha   90.00
_cell.angle_beta   90.00
_cell.angle_gamma   90.00
#
_symmetry.space_group_name_H-M   'P 1'
#
loop_
_entity.id
_entity.type
_entity.pdbx_description
1 polymer ?
#
loop_
_entity_poly.entity_id
_entity_poly.type
_entity_poly.pdbx_seq_one_letter_code
_entity_poly.pdbx_strand_id
1 'polypeptide(L)'
;MGMYILLFIIFISAVFLERIKHHYTHNKQGWKVQKISYKQIDYSEKINEKWQTIKIDANITIGTFEPFFKSKEAWKSYPNWAQNRSLIIERVTKKFPLKDEIRLIGADDDI
;
A
#
# COMPACT_ATOMS: atom_id res chain seq x y z
N MET A 1 -2.29 -23.82 39.23
CA MET A 1 -2.17 -24.40 37.87
C MET A 1 -3.19 -23.81 36.89
N GLY A 2 -4.49 -23.75 37.23
CA GLY A 2 -5.53 -23.19 36.34
C GLY A 2 -5.37 -21.71 35.93
N MET A 3 -4.86 -20.84 36.81
CA MET A 3 -4.63 -19.42 36.52
C MET A 3 -3.61 -19.21 35.38
N TYR A 4 -2.54 -20.02 35.33
CA TYR A 4 -1.52 -19.92 34.29
C TYR A 4 -2.05 -20.43 32.94
N ILE A 5 -2.91 -21.45 32.94
CA ILE A 5 -3.57 -21.94 31.72
C ILE A 5 -4.50 -20.85 31.16
N LEU A 6 -5.23 -20.14 32.03
CA LEU A 6 -6.15 -19.08 31.64
C LEU A 6 -5.40 -17.87 31.03
N LEU A 7 -4.29 -17.46 31.63
CA LEU A 7 -3.41 -16.43 31.07
C LEU A 7 -2.81 -16.84 29.72
N PHE A 8 -2.43 -18.11 29.56
CA PHE A 8 -1.89 -18.63 28.30
C PHE A 8 -2.94 -18.61 27.17
N ILE A 9 -4.20 -18.96 27.46
CA ILE A 9 -5.31 -18.89 26.51
C ILE A 9 -5.62 -17.44 26.10
N ILE A 10 -5.60 -16.51 27.06
CA ILE A 10 -5.79 -15.07 26.77
C ILE A 10 -4.67 -14.56 25.86
N PHE A 11 -3.42 -14.92 26.15
CA PHE A 11 -2.27 -14.54 25.34
C PHE A 11 -2.38 -15.07 23.91
N ILE A 12 -2.71 -16.34 23.73
CA ILE A 12 -2.92 -16.93 22.40
C ILE A 12 -4.06 -16.21 21.67
N SER A 13 -5.19 -15.99 22.34
CA SER A 13 -6.35 -15.32 21.74
C SER A 13 -6.02 -13.89 21.28
N ALA A 14 -5.25 -13.12 22.06
CA ALA A 14 -4.82 -11.78 21.70
C ALA A 14 -3.95 -11.77 20.41
N VAL A 15 -2.98 -12.68 20.32
CA VAL A 15 -2.10 -12.83 19.15
C VAL A 15 -2.90 -13.22 17.90
N PHE A 16 -3.90 -14.10 18.04
CA PHE A 16 -4.78 -14.48 16.93
C PHE A 16 -5.67 -13.33 16.45
N LEU A 17 -6.23 -12.53 17.37
CA LEU A 17 -7.07 -11.39 17.02
C LEU A 17 -6.29 -10.31 16.24
N GLU A 18 -5.02 -10.04 16.61
CA GLU A 18 -4.16 -9.12 15.85
C GLU A 18 -3.94 -9.60 14.40
N ARG A 19 -3.65 -10.90 14.21
CA ARG A 19 -3.46 -11.48 12.87
C ARG A 19 -4.72 -11.39 12.02
N ILE A 20 -5.89 -11.69 12.61
CA ILE A 20 -7.19 -11.63 11.92
C ILE A 20 -7.51 -10.19 11.51
N LYS A 21 -7.29 -9.22 12.40
CA LYS A 21 -7.53 -7.79 12.12
C LYS A 21 -6.75 -7.29 10.90
N HIS A 22 -5.48 -7.68 10.78
CA HIS A 22 -4.65 -7.31 9.62
C HIS A 22 -5.18 -7.91 8.31
N HIS A 23 -5.69 -9.15 8.34
CA HIS A 23 -6.25 -9.81 7.17
C HIS A 23 -7.60 -9.20 6.73
N TYR A 24 -8.49 -8.89 7.68
CA TYR A 24 -9.79 -8.28 7.39
C TYR A 24 -9.69 -6.84 6.89
N THR A 25 -8.72 -6.06 7.39
CA THR A 25 -8.55 -4.65 7.00
C THR A 25 -8.31 -4.52 5.49
N HIS A 26 -7.47 -5.38 4.92
CA HIS A 26 -7.23 -5.39 3.47
C HIS A 26 -8.44 -5.87 2.66
N ASN A 27 -9.18 -6.85 3.18
CA ASN A 27 -10.35 -7.40 2.48
C ASN A 27 -11.53 -6.42 2.47
N LYS A 28 -11.67 -5.57 3.51
CA LYS A 28 -12.67 -4.49 3.55
C LYS A 28 -12.28 -3.27 2.72
N GLN A 29 -10.99 -2.92 2.65
CA GLN A 29 -10.52 -1.76 1.88
C GLN A 29 -10.50 -2.02 0.36
N GLY A 30 -10.42 -3.27 -0.08
CA GLY A 30 -10.40 -3.62 -1.50
C GLY A 30 -9.08 -3.29 -2.21
N TRP A 31 -8.10 -2.70 -1.51
CA TRP A 31 -6.76 -2.43 -2.02
C TRP A 31 -5.71 -2.70 -0.95
N LYS A 32 -4.47 -2.93 -1.39
CA LYS A 32 -3.31 -3.11 -0.52
C LYS A 32 -2.04 -2.63 -1.21
N VAL A 33 -1.11 -2.13 -0.41
CA VAL A 33 0.22 -1.70 -0.87
C VAL A 33 1.26 -2.49 -0.09
N GLN A 34 2.24 -3.09 -0.77
CA GLN A 34 3.32 -3.84 -0.14
C GLN A 34 4.67 -3.44 -0.72
N LYS A 35 5.66 -3.27 0.16
CA LYS A 35 7.06 -3.12 -0.24
C LYS A 35 7.60 -4.50 -0.60
N ILE A 36 8.06 -4.67 -1.83
CA ILE A 36 8.67 -5.93 -2.29
C ILE A 36 10.19 -5.86 -2.19
N SER A 37 10.77 -4.72 -2.55
CA SER A 37 12.21 -4.52 -2.51
C SER A 37 12.56 -3.07 -2.18
N TYR A 38 13.85 -2.77 -2.12
CA TYR A 38 14.34 -1.39 -2.00
C TYR A 38 14.04 -0.53 -3.24
N LYS A 39 13.61 -1.15 -4.34
CA LYS A 39 13.32 -0.49 -5.62
C LYS A 39 11.87 -0.63 -6.09
N GLN A 40 11.03 -1.37 -5.35
CA GLN A 40 9.72 -1.76 -5.85
C GLN A 40 8.65 -1.83 -4.76
N ILE A 41 7.49 -1.29 -5.10
CA ILE A 41 6.22 -1.39 -4.38
C ILE A 41 5.21 -2.11 -5.27
N ASP A 42 4.48 -3.06 -4.69
CA ASP A 42 3.32 -3.65 -5.33
C ASP A 42 2.06 -2.97 -4.80
N TYR A 43 1.31 -2.33 -5.71
CA TYR A 43 -0.06 -1.89 -5.44
C TYR A 43 -1.01 -2.94 -6.00
N SER A 44 -1.90 -3.45 -5.16
CA SER A 44 -2.92 -4.41 -5.57
C SER A 44 -4.31 -3.91 -5.25
N GLU A 45 -5.25 -4.16 -6.16
CA GLU A 45 -6.66 -3.82 -6.01
C GLU A 45 -7.53 -5.02 -6.38
N LYS A 46 -8.64 -5.18 -5.66
CA LYS A 46 -9.58 -6.27 -5.85
C LYS A 46 -10.59 -5.86 -6.91
N ILE A 47 -10.43 -6.41 -8.12
CA ILE A 47 -11.29 -6.17 -9.27
C ILE A 47 -12.00 -7.48 -9.61
N ASN A 48 -13.33 -7.50 -9.59
CA ASN A 48 -14.14 -8.70 -9.84
C ASN A 48 -13.68 -9.90 -8.97
N GLU A 49 -13.54 -9.66 -7.67
CA GLU A 49 -13.10 -10.63 -6.65
C GLU A 49 -11.65 -11.14 -6.79
N LYS A 50 -10.94 -10.75 -7.85
CA LYS A 50 -9.55 -11.12 -8.09
C LYS A 50 -8.63 -9.97 -7.73
N TRP A 51 -7.51 -10.30 -7.09
CA TRP A 51 -6.46 -9.32 -6.84
C TRP A 51 -5.67 -9.10 -8.12
N GLN A 52 -5.68 -7.86 -8.60
CA GLN A 52 -4.85 -7.40 -9.69
C GLN A 52 -3.74 -6.53 -9.11
N THR A 53 -2.53 -6.62 -9.67
CA THR A 53 -1.35 -5.94 -9.12
C THR A 53 -0.63 -5.16 -10.21
N ILE A 54 -0.24 -3.93 -9.90
CA ILE A 54 0.75 -3.16 -10.66
C ILE A 54 2.00 -2.97 -9.81
N LYS A 55 3.14 -2.86 -10.49
CA LYS A 55 4.43 -2.54 -9.89
C LYS A 55 4.64 -1.04 -9.97
N ILE A 56 5.01 -0.44 -8.86
CA ILE A 56 5.37 0.96 -8.74
C ILE A 56 6.84 0.99 -8.34
N ASP A 57 7.64 1.71 -9.12
CA ASP A 57 9.06 1.88 -8.82
C ASP A 57 9.20 2.67 -7.51
N ALA A 58 10.26 2.41 -6.77
CA ALA A 58 10.56 3.12 -5.54
C ALA A 58 12.08 3.28 -5.41
N ASN A 59 12.50 4.14 -4.50
CA ASN A 59 13.91 4.25 -4.15
C ASN A 59 14.08 4.34 -2.63
N ILE A 60 15.21 3.87 -2.13
CA ILE A 60 15.64 4.15 -0.77
C ILE A 60 16.62 5.31 -0.82
N THR A 61 16.16 6.48 -0.39
CA THR A 61 17.02 7.60 -0.02
C THR A 61 17.44 7.43 1.44
N ILE A 62 18.45 8.18 1.92
CA ILE A 62 19.00 8.10 3.29
C ILE A 62 17.88 8.01 4.35
N GLY A 63 17.59 6.79 4.81
CA GLY A 63 16.55 6.48 5.80
C GLY A 63 15.09 6.53 5.33
N THR A 64 14.79 6.89 4.08
CA THR A 64 13.41 7.08 3.58
C THR A 64 13.16 6.23 2.35
N PHE A 65 12.04 5.51 2.33
CA PHE A 65 11.60 4.73 1.18
C PHE A 65 10.49 5.48 0.45
N GLU A 66 10.77 5.90 -0.78
CA GLU A 66 9.93 6.83 -1.53
C GLU A 66 9.42 6.20 -2.82
N PRO A 67 8.09 6.24 -3.09
CA PRO A 67 7.53 5.79 -4.36
C PRO A 67 7.91 6.74 -5.50
N PHE A 68 8.29 6.19 -6.65
CA PHE A 68 8.49 6.91 -7.90
C PHE A 68 7.34 6.61 -8.87
N PHE A 69 6.48 7.60 -9.09
CA PHE A 69 5.34 7.45 -9.98
C PHE A 69 5.71 7.85 -11.41
N LYS A 70 5.35 7.00 -12.38
CA LYS A 70 5.50 7.31 -13.80
C LYS A 70 4.74 8.60 -14.18
N SER A 71 5.23 9.28 -15.22
CA SER A 71 4.54 10.43 -15.83
C SER A 71 3.15 10.03 -16.32
N LYS A 72 2.26 11.01 -16.55
CA LYS A 72 0.88 10.77 -17.02
C LYS A 72 0.84 9.95 -18.31
N GLU A 73 1.78 10.19 -19.22
CA GLU A 73 1.90 9.46 -20.49
C GLU A 73 2.38 8.03 -20.28
N ALA A 74 3.45 7.84 -19.50
CA ALA A 74 3.96 6.52 -19.18
C ALA A 74 2.99 5.71 -18.31
N TRP A 75 2.10 6.36 -17.57
CA TRP A 75 1.04 5.71 -16.80
C TRP A 75 0.01 4.99 -17.67
N LYS A 76 -0.17 5.43 -18.92
CA LYS A 76 -1.06 4.77 -19.88
C LYS A 76 -0.61 3.34 -20.20
N SER A 77 0.63 2.95 -19.89
CA SER A 77 1.10 1.57 -20.04
C SER A 77 0.49 0.61 -19.01
N TYR A 78 -0.08 1.12 -17.91
CA TYR A 78 -0.72 0.28 -16.91
C TYR A 78 -2.07 -0.25 -17.40
N PRO A 79 -2.56 -1.38 -16.85
CA PRO A 79 -3.85 -1.93 -17.23
C PRO A 79 -4.99 -0.96 -16.93
N ASN A 80 -6.11 -1.08 -17.68
CA ASN A 80 -7.25 -0.17 -17.62
C ASN A 80 -7.82 0.03 -16.21
N TRP A 81 -7.81 -1.00 -15.37
CA TRP A 81 -8.28 -0.91 -13.98
C TRP A 81 -7.42 0.02 -13.12
N ALA A 82 -6.15 0.24 -13.49
CA ALA A 82 -5.20 1.06 -12.76
C ALA A 82 -5.04 2.48 -13.35
N GLN A 83 -5.96 2.91 -14.23
CA GLN A 83 -5.86 4.22 -14.91
C GLN A 83 -6.21 5.41 -14.02
N ASN A 84 -6.87 5.18 -12.88
CA ASN A 84 -7.09 6.24 -11.88
C ASN A 84 -5.80 6.53 -11.09
N ARG A 85 -4.86 7.20 -11.77
CA ARG A 85 -3.52 7.53 -11.25
C ARG A 85 -3.59 8.26 -9.92
N SER A 86 -4.41 9.30 -9.81
CA SER A 86 -4.48 10.14 -8.62
C SER A 86 -4.90 9.35 -7.38
N LEU A 87 -5.91 8.48 -7.51
CA LEU A 87 -6.37 7.61 -6.43
C LEU A 87 -5.27 6.62 -5.98
N ILE A 88 -4.53 6.05 -6.93
CA ILE A 88 -3.45 5.10 -6.63
C ILE A 88 -2.30 5.82 -5.92
N ILE A 89 -1.92 7.01 -6.39
CA ILE A 89 -0.89 7.84 -5.75
C ILE A 89 -1.29 8.12 -4.30
N GLU A 90 -2.50 8.63 -4.07
CA GLU A 90 -3.03 8.92 -2.72
C GLU A 90 -2.95 7.69 -1.79
N ARG A 91 -3.38 6.52 -2.28
CA ARG A 91 -3.35 5.27 -1.51
C ARG A 91 -1.94 4.79 -1.19
N VAL A 92 -1.01 4.98 -2.12
CA VAL A 92 0.40 4.58 -1.95
C VAL A 92 1.11 5.55 -1.00
N THR A 93 0.92 6.86 -1.16
CA THR A 93 1.53 7.88 -0.31
C THR A 93 1.00 7.84 1.12
N LYS A 94 -0.26 7.41 1.34
CA LYS A 94 -0.79 7.14 2.68
C LYS A 94 0.03 6.12 3.48
N LYS A 95 0.68 5.16 2.80
CA LYS A 95 1.52 4.14 3.44
C LYS A 95 3.02 4.46 3.34
N PHE A 96 3.43 5.13 2.27
CA PHE A 96 4.82 5.50 1.99
C PHE A 96 4.86 6.99 1.65
N PRO A 97 4.87 7.87 2.67
CA PRO A 97 4.83 9.31 2.46
C PRO A 97 6.06 9.77 1.68
N LEU A 98 5.85 10.73 0.79
CA LEU A 98 6.92 11.39 0.04
C LEU A 98 7.57 12.44 0.94
N LYS A 99 8.89 12.59 0.88
CA LYS A 99 9.57 13.64 1.66
C LYS A 99 9.18 15.05 1.20
N ASP A 100 8.82 15.21 -0.07
CA ASP A 100 8.41 16.48 -0.70
C ASP A 100 6.96 16.41 -1.21
N GLU A 101 5.96 16.35 -0.31
CA GLU A 101 4.53 16.41 -0.69
C GLU A 101 4.16 17.68 -1.50
N ILE A 102 4.96 18.74 -1.39
CA ILE A 102 4.72 20.06 -1.98
C ILE A 102 4.94 20.07 -3.52
N ARG A 103 5.73 19.14 -4.07
CA ARG A 103 6.06 19.16 -5.52
C ARG A 103 5.01 18.56 -6.45
N LEU A 104 4.09 17.74 -5.94
CA LEU A 104 3.08 17.07 -6.78
C LEU A 104 1.81 17.92 -7.02
N ILE A 105 1.58 18.94 -6.20
CA ILE A 105 0.41 19.83 -6.34
C ILE A 105 0.67 20.92 -7.39
N GLY A 106 1.93 21.34 -7.58
CA GLY A 106 2.29 22.45 -8.48
C GLY A 106 2.76 22.07 -9.89
N ALA A 107 2.62 20.80 -10.32
CA ALA A 107 3.06 20.34 -11.65
C ALA A 107 1.90 20.02 -12.61
N ASP A 108 0.64 20.24 -12.17
CA ASP A 108 -0.55 20.14 -13.04
C ASP A 108 -0.96 21.52 -13.61
N ASP A 109 -0.24 22.60 -13.28
CA ASP A 109 -0.57 24.00 -13.64
C ASP A 109 0.23 24.58 -14.83
N ASP A 110 1.09 23.81 -15.49
CA ASP A 110 1.79 24.29 -16.69
C ASP A 110 1.02 23.86 -17.97
N ILE A 111 0.08 24.74 -18.36
CA ILE A 111 -0.52 24.83 -19.70
C ILE A 111 0.46 25.51 -20.66
#